data_AF-A0A959VCN5-F1
#
_entry.id   AF-A0A959VCN5-F1
#
_cell.length_a   1.000
_cell.length_b   1.000
_cell.length_c   1.000
_cell.angle_alpha   90.00
_cell.angle_beta   90.00
_cell.angle_gamma   90.00
#
_symmetry.space_group_name_H-M   'P 1'
#
loop_
_entity.id
_entity.type
_entity.pdbx_description
1 polymer ?
#
loop_
_entity_poly.entity_id
_entity_poly.type
_entity_poly.pdbx_seq_one_letter_code
_entity_poly.pdbx_strand_id
1 'polypeptide(L)'
;MTINIPEGYKVVNAGDLDIFAEYVVEGAQVLLFESKHTYEGGVIKVNIHEYYDQIEYTVEEYPYYRDVVNSASDFNKVVLILERK
;
A
#
# COMPACT_ATOMS: atom_id res chain seq x y z
N MET A 1 -4.51 7.09 -6.94
CA MET A 1 -3.41 7.44 -7.88
C MET A 1 -3.63 6.72 -9.20
N THR A 2 -3.16 7.27 -10.31
CA THR A 2 -3.33 6.67 -11.65
C THR A 2 -2.01 6.67 -12.40
N ILE A 3 -1.64 5.53 -13.00
CA ILE A 3 -0.42 5.34 -13.78
C ILE A 3 -0.79 4.87 -15.19
N ASN A 4 -0.43 5.65 -16.20
CA ASN A 4 -0.66 5.29 -17.60
C ASN A 4 0.52 4.46 -18.11
N ILE A 5 0.25 3.24 -18.59
CA ILE A 5 1.28 2.39 -19.17
C ILE A 5 1.48 2.80 -20.64
N PRO A 6 2.73 3.08 -21.08
CA PRO A 6 3.02 3.33 -22.48
C PRO A 6 2.58 2.19 -23.40
N GLU A 7 2.17 2.53 -24.62
CA GLU A 7 1.81 1.53 -25.62
C GLU A 7 2.99 0.58 -25.91
N GLY A 8 2.70 -0.71 -26.09
CA GLY A 8 3.72 -1.73 -26.31
C GLY A 8 4.48 -2.17 -25.05
N TYR A 9 4.10 -1.71 -23.85
CA TYR A 9 4.69 -2.17 -22.58
C TYR A 9 3.66 -2.85 -21.66
N LYS A 10 4.16 -3.67 -20.74
CA LYS A 10 3.43 -4.22 -19.59
C LYS A 10 4.24 -3.99 -18.31
N VAL A 11 3.55 -3.84 -17.19
CA VAL A 11 4.18 -3.82 -15.86
C VAL A 11 4.22 -5.24 -15.33
N VAL A 12 5.40 -5.73 -14.93
CA VAL A 12 5.58 -7.14 -14.52
C VAL A 12 5.41 -7.36 -13.02
N ASN A 13 5.53 -6.31 -12.22
CA ASN A 13 5.47 -6.35 -10.76
C ASN A 13 4.38 -5.43 -10.18
N ALA A 14 3.23 -5.34 -10.85
CA ALA A 14 2.12 -4.50 -10.38
C ALA A 14 1.61 -4.93 -8.99
N GLY A 15 1.77 -6.21 -8.62
CA GLY A 15 1.47 -6.73 -7.29
C GLY A 15 2.28 -6.09 -6.16
N ASP A 16 3.44 -5.50 -6.45
CA ASP A 16 4.24 -4.78 -5.44
C ASP A 16 3.53 -3.51 -4.94
N LEU A 17 2.50 -3.04 -5.66
CA LEU A 17 1.62 -1.94 -5.22
C LEU A 17 0.59 -2.38 -4.18
N ASP A 18 0.41 -3.68 -3.95
CA ASP A 18 -0.55 -4.21 -2.98
C ASP A 18 0.14 -4.45 -1.65
N ILE A 19 -0.02 -3.50 -0.72
CA ILE A 19 0.57 -3.56 0.62
C ILE A 19 -0.57 -3.52 1.63
N PHE A 20 -0.44 -4.29 2.70
CA PHE A 20 -1.41 -4.34 3.78
C PHE A 20 -0.70 -4.47 5.13
N ALA A 21 -1.04 -3.57 6.04
CA ALA A 21 -0.66 -3.65 7.44
C ALA A 21 -1.81 -3.10 8.29
N GLU A 22 -2.14 -3.80 9.37
CA GLU A 22 -3.18 -3.39 10.29
C GLU A 22 -2.75 -3.62 11.74
N TYR A 23 -3.43 -2.92 12.63
CA TYR A 23 -3.41 -3.25 14.05
C TYR A 23 -4.84 -3.32 14.58
N VAL A 24 -5.16 -4.42 15.27
CA VAL A 24 -6.50 -4.71 15.78
C VAL A 24 -6.43 -4.90 17.29
N VAL A 25 -7.24 -4.14 18.02
CA VAL A 25 -7.37 -4.19 19.48
C VAL A 25 -8.81 -4.57 19.80
N GLU A 26 -8.99 -5.67 20.53
CA GLU A 26 -10.32 -6.16 20.96
C GLU A 26 -11.34 -6.31 19.81
N GLY A 27 -10.87 -6.62 18.60
CA GLY A 27 -11.70 -6.77 17.40
C GLY A 27 -12.01 -5.47 16.65
N ALA A 28 -11.52 -4.33 17.12
CA ALA A 28 -11.55 -3.06 16.40
C ALA A 28 -10.21 -2.82 15.68
N GLN A 29 -10.25 -2.57 14.37
CA GLN A 29 -9.08 -2.10 13.63
C GLN A 29 -8.82 -0.65 14.04
N VAL A 30 -7.65 -0.38 14.61
CA VAL A 30 -7.27 0.94 15.14
C VAL A 30 -6.17 1.61 14.30
N LEU A 31 -5.46 0.81 13.50
CA LEU A 31 -4.49 1.29 12.51
C LEU A 31 -4.67 0.51 11.21
N LEU A 32 -4.55 1.21 10.08
CA LEU A 32 -4.57 0.60 8.76
C LEU A 32 -3.63 1.35 7.81
N PHE A 33 -2.87 0.58 7.04
CA PHE A 33 -2.39 0.96 5.74
C PHE A 33 -2.74 -0.14 4.74
N GLU A 34 -3.60 0.15 3.78
CA GLU A 34 -3.94 -0.74 2.68
C GLU A 34 -3.78 -0.01 1.35
N SER A 35 -2.96 -0.55 0.46
CA SER A 35 -2.92 -0.16 -0.94
C SER A 35 -3.38 -1.31 -1.83
N LYS A 36 -4.19 -1.01 -2.84
CA LYS A 36 -4.68 -1.97 -3.84
C LYS A 36 -4.66 -1.38 -5.23
N HIS A 37 -4.09 -2.14 -6.16
CA HIS A 37 -4.09 -1.80 -7.58
C HIS A 37 -5.20 -2.51 -8.36
N THR A 38 -5.68 -1.85 -9.40
CA THR A 38 -6.47 -2.46 -10.47
C THR A 38 -5.87 -2.08 -11.81
N TYR A 39 -6.07 -2.93 -12.83
CA TYR A 39 -5.60 -2.67 -14.18
C TYR A 39 -6.77 -2.68 -15.16
N GLU A 40 -6.97 -1.56 -15.84
CA GLU A 40 -8.07 -1.37 -16.79
C GLU A 40 -7.60 -0.47 -17.94
N GLY A 41 -7.72 -0.95 -19.18
CA GLY A 41 -7.50 -0.12 -20.38
C GLY A 41 -6.09 0.50 -20.51
N GLY A 42 -5.03 -0.20 -20.06
CA GLY A 42 -3.66 0.37 -20.10
C GLY A 42 -3.35 1.29 -18.93
N VAL A 43 -4.23 1.36 -17.94
CA VAL A 43 -4.10 2.23 -16.77
C VAL A 43 -4.09 1.38 -15.51
N ILE A 44 -3.08 1.59 -14.66
CA ILE A 44 -3.09 1.09 -13.28
C ILE A 44 -3.72 2.15 -12.40
N LYS A 45 -4.79 1.80 -11.68
CA LYS A 45 -5.38 2.64 -10.62
C LYS A 45 -4.96 2.07 -9.27
N VAL A 46 -4.44 2.90 -8.38
CA VAL A 46 -4.07 2.51 -7.02
C VAL A 46 -4.95 3.27 -6.04
N ASN A 47 -5.67 2.54 -5.20
CA ASN A 47 -6.42 3.08 -4.06
C ASN A 47 -5.64 2.82 -2.79
N ILE A 48 -5.56 3.82 -1.92
CA ILE A 48 -4.89 3.72 -0.62
C ILE A 48 -5.89 4.12 0.45
N HIS A 49 -6.08 3.25 1.44
CA HIS A 49 -6.82 3.51 2.66
C HIS A 49 -5.84 3.49 3.83
N GLU A 50 -5.73 4.62 4.52
CA GLU A 50 -4.80 4.81 5.63
C GLU A 50 -5.50 5.60 6.74
N TYR A 51 -5.42 5.10 7.97
CA TYR A 51 -5.95 5.82 9.14
C TYR A 51 -5.27 5.37 10.44
N TYR A 52 -5.32 6.27 11.42
CA TYR A 52 -4.73 6.10 12.75
C TYR A 52 -5.73 6.62 13.78
N ASP A 53 -6.41 5.71 14.48
CA ASP A 53 -7.49 6.08 15.41
C ASP A 53 -6.98 6.35 16.84
N GLN A 54 -5.66 6.36 17.01
CA GLN A 54 -4.98 6.59 18.28
C GLN A 54 -3.79 7.53 18.09
N ILE A 55 -3.56 8.39 19.08
CA ILE A 55 -2.43 9.36 19.08
C ILE A 55 -1.32 8.99 20.08
N GLU A 56 -1.59 8.02 20.97
CA GLU A 56 -0.67 7.52 21.99
C GLU A 56 -0.60 6.00 21.88
N TYR A 57 0.60 5.44 22.07
CA TYR A 57 0.87 4.01 22.00
C TYR A 57 1.77 3.62 23.17
N THR A 58 1.49 2.46 23.77
CA THR A 58 2.37 1.81 24.74
C THR A 58 3.64 1.28 24.05
N VAL A 59 4.62 0.87 24.87
CA VAL A 59 5.87 0.28 24.35
C VAL A 59 5.59 -1.04 23.62
N GLU A 60 4.60 -1.78 24.11
CA GLU A 60 4.12 -3.04 23.55
C GLU A 60 3.39 -2.83 22.21
N GLU A 61 2.72 -1.69 22.03
CA GLU A 61 2.01 -1.33 20.79
C GLU A 61 2.92 -0.76 19.70
N TYR A 62 4.07 -0.20 20.09
CA TYR A 62 5.00 0.46 19.18
C TYR A 62 5.39 -0.36 17.93
N PRO A 63 5.67 -1.68 18.01
CA PRO A 63 5.97 -2.47 16.81
C PRO A 63 4.85 -2.41 15.78
N TYR A 64 3.58 -2.50 16.20
CA TYR A 64 2.43 -2.49 15.30
C TYR A 64 2.26 -1.12 14.63
N TYR A 65 2.37 -0.04 15.42
CA TYR A 65 2.38 1.32 14.88
C TYR A 65 3.49 1.51 13.85
N ARG A 66 4.72 1.12 14.20
CA ARG A 66 5.88 1.22 13.33
C ARG A 66 5.69 0.44 12.03
N ASP A 67 5.10 -0.74 12.09
CA ASP A 67 4.91 -1.60 10.92
C ASP A 67 3.87 -1.01 9.95
N VAL A 68 2.80 -0.37 10.44
CA VAL A 68 1.83 0.37 9.62
C VAL A 68 2.47 1.60 8.97
N VAL A 69 3.20 2.41 9.74
CA VAL A 69 3.91 3.59 9.20
C VAL A 69 4.98 3.20 8.18
N ASN A 70 5.72 2.11 8.45
CA ASN A 70 6.72 1.60 7.51
C ASN A 70 6.08 1.12 6.21
N SER A 71 4.88 0.54 6.27
CA SER A 71 4.14 0.11 5.08
C SER A 71 3.80 1.29 4.15
N ALA A 72 3.44 2.44 4.71
CA ALA A 72 3.29 3.68 3.94
C ALA A 72 4.61 4.16 3.31
N SER A 73 5.71 4.04 4.06
CA SER A 73 7.06 4.32 3.53
C SER A 73 7.46 3.35 2.42
N ASP A 74 7.13 2.07 2.55
CA ASP A 74 7.49 1.03 1.60
C ASP A 74 6.68 1.15 0.31
N PHE A 75 5.41 1.55 0.39
CA PHE A 75 4.64 1.96 -0.78
C PHE A 75 5.35 3.05 -1.59
N ASN A 76 5.89 4.07 -0.93
CA ASN A 76 6.62 5.15 -1.60
C ASN A 76 7.92 4.69 -2.26
N LYS A 77 8.46 3.53 -1.88
CA LYS A 77 9.69 2.95 -2.46
C LYS A 77 9.40 2.00 -3.61
N VAL A 78 8.15 1.67 -3.90
CA VAL A 78 7.79 0.72 -4.97
C VAL A 78 8.30 1.25 -6.32
N VAL A 79 9.05 0.39 -7.03
CA VAL A 79 9.55 0.67 -8.38
C VAL A 79 8.84 -0.27 -9.34
N LEU A 80 8.19 0.28 -10.37
CA LEU A 80 7.54 -0.52 -11.41
C LEU A 80 8.51 -0.86 -12.54
N ILE A 81 8.56 -2.14 -12.88
CA ILE A 81 9.37 -2.67 -13.97
C ILE A 81 8.49 -2.78 -15.22
N LEU A 82 8.88 -2.07 -16.27
CA LEU A 82 8.22 -2.13 -17.57
C LEU A 82 8.98 -3.06 -18.50
N GLU A 83 8.27 -4.04 -19.05
CA GLU A 83 8.76 -4.94 -20.09
C GLU A 83 8.03 -4.64 -21.40
N ARG A 84 8.76 -4.63 -22.52
CA ARG A 84 8.13 -4.52 -23.84
C ARG A 84 7.31 -5.78 -24.11
N LYS A 85 6.09 -5.61 -24.62
CA LYS A 85 5.24 -6.71 -25.07
C LYS A 85 5.91 -7.48 -26.22
#